data_AF-A0A2E5JNQ2-F1
#
_entry.id   AF-A0A2E5JNQ2-F1
#
_cell.length_a   1.000
_cell.length_b   1.000
_cell.length_c   1.000
_cell.angle_alpha   90.00
_cell.angle_beta   90.00
_cell.angle_gamma   90.00
#
_symmetry.space_group_name_H-M   'P 1'
#
loop_
_entity.id
_entity.type
_entity.pdbx_description
1 polymer ?
#
loop_
_entity_poly.entity_id
_entity_poly.type
_entity_poly.pdbx_seq_one_letter_code
_entity_poly.pdbx_strand_id
1 'polypeptide(L)'
;MNYYHKVRFTICILFGSLILAQNEVCLDIEPNPNINDPGFQCFTKYVKVLDCFEVYAQQNISDEKVLHVAAVAAELLDNNEDGVVDDEMLFIELQSQQALMPVFTFDGNSCMESFEDNYMGNGVSAVLFRNEIDPTQTGHWGDDATVEEVLHTINHVGHVSIYTNIFGLAPNSSIMSDAMDIARGGQFLEVPNNYPEEAWYHYDDWTCDYECMAIEYLYWCIVTDMGILDDPQTCAGISNEWEPCSPELFESTDIIMHGVVNDSAHKLPQSAPDGNYCPQDILSVNIGYNSNWNLVGLPVVMDDPNYLIIFPESIEETLYSFDSGYVQEIDLSYGSGYWLRFENYGTVTLVGYGLNQLIIDLNQGWNLISGLSYTVEINAIGDNDGIIVSGTIYGFGSGGYSNSEYLEPGMGYWIRVNSPGIITLENY
;
A
#
# COMPACT_ATOMS: atom_id res chain seq x y z
N MET A 1 9.60 -45.48 -57.46
CA MET A 1 10.89 -45.11 -56.82
C MET A 1 10.63 -43.87 -56.01
N ASN A 2 10.43 -44.04 -54.69
CA ASN A 2 10.00 -42.99 -53.78
C ASN A 2 11.16 -42.06 -53.44
N TYR A 3 11.00 -40.77 -53.69
CA TYR A 3 11.87 -39.71 -53.17
C TYR A 3 11.32 -39.24 -51.82
N TYR A 4 12.11 -39.41 -50.77
CA TYR A 4 11.86 -38.84 -49.44
C TYR A 4 12.32 -37.38 -49.41
N HIS A 5 11.41 -36.44 -49.14
CA HIS A 5 11.76 -35.08 -48.70
C HIS A 5 11.86 -35.08 -47.17
N LYS A 6 13.06 -34.80 -46.64
CA LYS A 6 13.27 -34.48 -45.22
C LYS A 6 12.83 -33.05 -44.96
N VAL A 7 11.76 -32.86 -44.19
CA VAL A 7 11.39 -31.58 -43.59
C VAL A 7 12.18 -31.44 -42.29
N ARG A 8 12.99 -30.39 -42.15
CA ARG A 8 13.63 -30.00 -40.88
C ARG A 8 12.65 -29.13 -40.11
N PHE A 9 12.19 -29.59 -38.96
CA PHE A 9 11.53 -28.75 -37.96
C PHE A 9 12.62 -28.11 -37.09
N THR A 10 12.72 -26.79 -37.13
CA THR A 10 13.50 -26.00 -36.16
C THR A 10 12.55 -25.65 -35.03
N ILE A 11 12.78 -26.21 -33.84
CA ILE A 11 12.07 -25.81 -32.62
C ILE A 11 12.81 -24.59 -32.07
N CYS A 12 12.20 -23.41 -32.18
CA CYS A 12 12.62 -22.24 -31.42
C CYS A 12 12.01 -22.35 -30.01
N ILE A 13 12.86 -22.64 -29.02
CA ILE A 13 12.51 -22.52 -27.60
C ILE A 13 12.71 -21.05 -27.24
N LEU A 14 11.62 -20.30 -27.13
CA LEU A 14 11.62 -18.99 -26.47
C LEU A 14 11.73 -19.24 -24.97
N PHE A 15 12.90 -18.96 -24.40
CA PHE A 15 13.03 -18.77 -22.96
C PHE A 15 12.42 -17.41 -22.64
N GLY A 16 11.17 -17.41 -22.19
CA GLY A 16 10.61 -16.26 -21.48
C GLY A 16 11.29 -16.20 -20.12
N SER A 17 12.12 -15.18 -19.89
CA SER A 17 12.53 -14.82 -18.54
C SER A 17 11.29 -14.30 -17.80
N LEU A 18 10.72 -15.13 -16.93
CA LEU A 18 9.85 -14.68 -15.86
C LEU A 18 10.73 -13.85 -14.93
N ILE A 19 10.70 -12.53 -15.09
CA ILE A 19 11.14 -11.62 -14.05
C ILE A 19 9.97 -11.61 -13.07
N LEU A 20 10.10 -12.30 -11.95
CA LEU A 20 9.22 -12.04 -10.81
C LEU A 20 9.56 -10.61 -10.38
N ALA A 21 8.60 -9.69 -10.48
CA ALA A 21 8.76 -8.37 -9.90
C ALA A 21 8.95 -8.57 -8.39
N GLN A 22 9.98 -7.96 -7.84
CA GLN A 22 10.16 -7.90 -6.39
C GLN A 22 9.10 -6.94 -5.82
N ASN A 23 8.60 -7.22 -4.61
CA ASN A 23 7.65 -6.31 -3.96
C ASN A 23 8.24 -4.88 -3.89
N GLU A 24 7.40 -3.89 -4.19
CA GLU A 24 7.74 -2.49 -4.14
C GLU A 24 7.38 -1.94 -2.74
N VAL A 25 8.39 -1.67 -1.93
CA VAL A 25 8.21 -1.19 -0.54
C VAL A 25 9.02 0.08 -0.35
N CYS A 26 8.33 1.17 -0.03
CA CYS A 26 8.90 2.51 0.15
C CYS A 26 9.07 2.85 1.64
N LEU A 27 9.54 1.87 2.40
CA LEU A 27 9.92 2.00 3.81
C LEU A 27 11.42 1.76 3.94
N ASP A 28 12.07 2.48 4.85
CA ASP A 28 13.52 2.41 5.04
C ASP A 28 13.89 1.51 6.23
N ILE A 29 14.88 0.64 6.02
CA ILE A 29 15.55 -0.06 7.12
C ILE A 29 16.59 0.87 7.74
N GLU A 30 16.41 1.16 9.02
CA GLU A 30 17.29 1.99 9.81
C GLU A 30 18.08 1.16 10.85
N PRO A 31 19.15 1.71 11.43
CA PRO A 31 19.80 1.11 12.59
C PRO A 31 18.87 1.09 13.80
N ASN A 32 18.90 -0.01 14.56
CA ASN A 32 18.14 -0.16 15.81
C ASN A 32 18.34 1.03 16.78
N PRO A 33 17.30 1.82 17.09
CA PRO A 33 17.40 2.97 17.99
C PRO A 33 17.56 2.59 19.47
N ASN A 34 17.20 1.36 19.84
CA ASN A 34 17.14 0.86 21.21
C ASN A 34 18.31 -0.10 21.56
N ILE A 35 19.46 0.04 20.90
CA ILE A 35 20.63 -0.84 21.08
C ILE A 35 21.19 -0.91 22.53
N ASN A 36 20.86 0.08 23.37
CA ASN A 36 21.28 0.12 24.77
C ASN A 36 20.32 -0.59 25.72
N ASP A 37 19.12 -0.96 25.24
CA ASP A 37 18.17 -1.75 25.99
C ASP A 37 18.53 -3.25 25.86
N PRO A 38 18.70 -3.98 26.98
CA PRO A 38 19.04 -5.40 26.94
C PRO A 38 18.06 -6.27 26.16
N GLY A 39 16.77 -5.91 26.12
CA GLY A 39 15.78 -6.62 25.32
C GLY A 39 16.05 -6.45 23.83
N PHE A 40 16.40 -5.25 23.39
CA PHE A 40 16.54 -4.92 21.96
C PHE A 40 17.96 -5.08 21.42
N GLN A 41 18.97 -5.26 22.27
CA GLN A 41 20.38 -5.23 21.90
C GLN A 41 20.74 -6.21 20.76
N CYS A 42 20.02 -7.32 20.63
CA CYS A 42 20.31 -8.34 19.63
C CYS A 42 19.76 -8.04 18.23
N PHE A 43 18.90 -7.04 18.08
CA PHE A 43 18.40 -6.58 16.78
C PHE A 43 19.34 -5.54 16.16
N THR A 44 19.51 -5.61 14.85
CA THR A 44 20.37 -4.68 14.10
C THR A 44 19.60 -3.88 13.06
N LYS A 45 18.44 -4.37 12.65
CA LYS A 45 17.56 -3.75 11.66
C LYS A 45 16.29 -3.29 12.35
N TYR A 46 15.80 -2.14 11.92
CA TYR A 46 14.61 -1.50 12.45
C TYR A 46 13.85 -0.81 11.32
N VAL A 47 12.51 -0.89 11.34
CA VAL A 47 11.64 -0.10 10.48
C VAL A 47 10.55 0.53 11.35
N LYS A 48 10.34 1.84 11.25
CA LYS A 48 9.17 2.51 11.83
C LYS A 48 8.06 2.52 10.79
N VAL A 49 6.96 1.85 11.08
CA VAL A 49 5.80 1.74 10.20
C VAL A 49 4.74 2.73 10.67
N LEU A 50 4.43 3.71 9.80
CA LEU A 50 3.38 4.72 9.99
C LEU A 50 3.35 5.34 11.40
N ASP A 51 4.53 5.63 11.96
CA ASP A 51 4.74 6.23 13.28
C ASP A 51 4.06 5.56 14.49
N CYS A 52 3.48 4.37 14.34
CA CYS A 52 2.75 3.67 15.41
C CYS A 52 3.11 2.19 15.58
N PHE A 53 3.79 1.58 14.61
CA PHE A 53 4.23 0.18 14.68
C PHE A 53 5.72 0.05 14.37
N GLU A 54 6.41 -0.92 14.96
CA GLU A 54 7.87 -1.08 14.85
C GLU A 54 8.23 -2.51 14.43
N VAL A 55 9.13 -2.67 13.46
CA VAL A 55 9.68 -3.98 13.10
C VAL A 55 11.13 -4.04 13.56
N TYR A 56 11.49 -5.02 14.38
CA TYR A 56 12.87 -5.26 14.81
C TYR A 56 13.36 -6.59 14.27
N ALA A 57 14.51 -6.62 13.61
CA ALA A 57 15.02 -7.85 13.00
C ALA A 57 16.51 -8.09 13.25
N GLN A 58 16.88 -9.37 13.35
CA GLN A 58 18.27 -9.79 13.45
C GLN A 58 19.04 -9.56 12.13
N GLN A 59 20.35 -9.42 12.23
CA GLN A 59 21.24 -9.17 11.07
C GLN A 59 21.13 -10.19 9.95
N ASN A 60 20.77 -11.45 10.28
CA ASN A 60 20.72 -12.58 9.36
C ASN A 60 19.35 -12.74 8.67
N ILE A 61 18.38 -11.87 8.95
CA ILE A 61 17.13 -11.76 8.20
C ILE A 61 17.43 -10.93 6.94
N SER A 62 16.95 -11.31 5.75
CA SER A 62 17.17 -10.50 4.53
C SER A 62 16.41 -9.18 4.60
N ASP A 63 16.90 -8.13 3.92
CA ASP A 63 16.20 -6.84 3.86
C ASP A 63 14.79 -7.01 3.26
N GLU A 64 14.66 -7.82 2.22
CA GLU A 64 13.39 -8.19 1.59
C GLU A 64 12.36 -8.72 2.59
N LYS A 65 12.75 -9.63 3.50
CA LYS A 65 11.84 -10.17 4.52
C LYS A 65 11.48 -9.12 5.57
N VAL A 66 12.41 -8.25 5.95
CA VAL A 66 12.13 -7.16 6.92
C VAL A 66 11.17 -6.16 6.32
N LEU A 67 11.37 -5.78 5.05
CA LEU A 67 10.49 -4.87 4.33
C LEU A 67 9.12 -5.49 4.06
N HIS A 68 9.05 -6.80 3.79
CA HIS A 68 7.78 -7.53 3.67
C HIS A 68 6.94 -7.44 4.94
N VAL A 69 7.53 -7.70 6.11
CA VAL A 69 6.84 -7.56 7.40
C VAL A 69 6.38 -6.13 7.63
N ALA A 70 7.19 -5.14 7.25
CA ALA A 70 6.85 -3.73 7.38
C ALA A 70 5.73 -3.30 6.42
N ALA A 71 5.72 -3.80 5.18
CA ALA A 71 4.68 -3.54 4.18
C ALA A 71 3.34 -4.12 4.63
N VAL A 72 3.33 -5.40 5.02
CA VAL A 72 2.11 -6.06 5.55
C VAL A 72 1.55 -5.30 6.75
N ALA A 73 2.40 -4.85 7.69
CA ALA A 73 1.94 -4.02 8.80
C ALA A 73 1.36 -2.69 8.34
N ALA A 74 1.92 -2.08 7.31
CA ALA A 74 1.41 -0.83 6.76
C ALA A 74 0.07 -1.03 6.04
N GLU A 75 -0.05 -2.01 5.14
CA GLU A 75 -1.28 -2.35 4.39
C GLU A 75 -2.46 -2.76 5.29
N LEU A 76 -2.17 -3.36 6.46
CA LEU A 76 -3.20 -3.71 7.45
C LEU A 76 -3.66 -2.52 8.29
N LEU A 77 -2.81 -1.49 8.47
CA LEU A 77 -3.13 -0.28 9.23
C LEU A 77 -3.67 0.84 8.36
N ASP A 78 -3.23 0.89 7.11
CA ASP A 78 -3.60 1.82 6.06
C ASP A 78 -4.04 0.99 4.84
N ASN A 79 -5.30 0.56 4.87
CA ASN A 79 -5.84 -0.40 3.90
C ASN A 79 -6.23 0.26 2.58
N ASN A 80 -6.20 1.61 2.51
CA ASN A 80 -6.35 2.37 1.27
C ASN A 80 -4.99 2.84 0.69
N GLU A 81 -3.88 2.57 1.41
CA GLU A 81 -2.49 2.87 1.06
C GLU A 81 -2.24 4.36 0.76
N ASP A 82 -2.91 5.27 1.46
CA ASP A 82 -2.76 6.73 1.28
C ASP A 82 -1.64 7.37 2.11
N GLY A 83 -0.96 6.56 2.92
CA GLY A 83 0.12 6.95 3.83
C GLY A 83 -0.35 7.27 5.25
N VAL A 84 -1.64 7.10 5.55
CA VAL A 84 -2.26 7.44 6.84
C VAL A 84 -3.00 6.24 7.40
N VAL A 85 -2.74 5.90 8.67
CA VAL A 85 -3.49 4.84 9.37
C VAL A 85 -4.98 5.16 9.37
N ASP A 86 -5.78 4.18 8.92
CA ASP A 86 -7.23 4.33 8.72
C ASP A 86 -7.95 4.66 10.03
N ASP A 87 -7.58 4.01 11.13
CA ASP A 87 -8.16 4.24 12.46
C ASP A 87 -7.23 5.08 13.36
N GLU A 88 -7.58 6.35 13.56
CA GLU A 88 -6.86 7.28 14.45
C GLU A 88 -6.78 6.76 15.90
N MET A 89 -7.80 6.06 16.40
CA MET A 89 -7.76 5.50 17.76
C MET A 89 -6.77 4.34 17.84
N LEU A 90 -6.72 3.50 16.80
CA LEU A 90 -5.75 2.42 16.69
C LEU A 90 -4.32 2.96 16.59
N PHE A 91 -4.09 3.97 15.75
CA PHE A 91 -2.80 4.66 15.65
C PHE A 91 -2.29 5.13 17.03
N ILE A 92 -3.15 5.82 17.78
CA ILE A 92 -2.80 6.35 19.12
C ILE A 92 -2.48 5.21 20.09
N GLU A 93 -3.28 4.15 20.11
CA GLU A 93 -3.07 3.02 21.03
C GLU A 93 -1.79 2.27 20.71
N LEU A 94 -1.57 1.89 19.44
CA LEU A 94 -0.37 1.18 19.01
C LEU A 94 0.89 2.01 19.29
N GLN A 95 0.85 3.32 19.01
CA GLN A 95 1.94 4.23 19.33
C GLN A 95 2.19 4.29 20.85
N SER A 96 1.13 4.37 21.67
CA SER A 96 1.22 4.44 23.13
C SER A 96 1.78 3.16 23.75
N GLN A 97 1.40 2.00 23.23
CA GLN A 97 1.91 0.69 23.67
C GLN A 97 3.26 0.33 23.07
N GLN A 98 3.76 1.14 22.12
CA GLN A 98 4.96 0.88 21.34
C GLN A 98 4.85 -0.50 20.65
N ALA A 99 3.75 -0.71 19.93
CA ALA A 99 3.47 -1.95 19.22
C ALA A 99 4.63 -2.34 18.29
N LEU A 100 5.04 -3.60 18.33
CA LEU A 100 6.21 -4.06 17.58
C LEU A 100 6.12 -5.53 17.18
N MET A 101 6.74 -5.86 16.05
CA MET A 101 6.95 -7.22 15.55
C MET A 101 8.44 -7.57 15.61
N PRO A 102 8.87 -8.45 16.54
CA PRO A 102 10.22 -8.95 16.58
C PRO A 102 10.39 -10.12 15.60
N VAL A 103 11.40 -10.03 14.73
CA VAL A 103 11.73 -11.04 13.72
C VAL A 103 13.02 -11.76 14.09
N PHE A 104 12.87 -13.03 14.40
CA PHE A 104 13.91 -13.93 14.88
C PHE A 104 14.38 -14.91 13.79
N THR A 105 15.57 -15.48 13.96
CA THR A 105 16.13 -16.40 12.95
C THR A 105 15.44 -17.76 12.99
N PHE A 106 15.10 -18.24 14.18
CA PHE A 106 14.39 -19.48 14.49
C PHE A 106 13.97 -19.49 15.96
N ASP A 107 13.02 -20.34 16.32
CA ASP A 107 12.50 -20.51 17.69
C ASP A 107 13.59 -20.89 18.70
N GLY A 108 13.58 -20.24 19.87
CA GLY A 108 14.51 -20.49 20.97
C GLY A 108 15.96 -20.07 20.69
N ASN A 109 16.19 -19.18 19.72
CA ASN A 109 17.54 -18.64 19.51
C ASN A 109 17.93 -17.63 20.61
N SER A 110 19.23 -17.41 20.82
CA SER A 110 19.73 -16.56 21.92
C SER A 110 19.24 -15.11 21.91
N CYS A 111 18.85 -14.56 20.75
CA CYS A 111 18.25 -13.23 20.67
C CYS A 111 16.81 -13.24 21.19
N MET A 112 16.03 -14.27 20.85
CA MET A 112 14.67 -14.47 21.38
C MET A 112 14.72 -14.65 22.90
N GLU A 113 15.54 -15.56 23.40
CA GLU A 113 15.70 -15.76 24.86
C GLU A 113 16.11 -14.45 25.56
N SER A 114 17.06 -13.69 24.99
CA SER A 114 17.47 -12.40 25.56
C SER A 114 16.36 -11.35 25.49
N PHE A 115 15.58 -11.32 24.41
CA PHE A 115 14.46 -10.41 24.27
C PHE A 115 13.40 -10.73 25.32
N GLU A 116 12.95 -11.97 25.41
CA GLU A 116 11.94 -12.42 26.37
C GLU A 116 12.36 -12.22 27.83
N ASP A 117 13.63 -12.48 28.16
CA ASP A 117 14.15 -12.30 29.53
C ASP A 117 14.20 -10.83 29.97
N ASN A 118 14.28 -9.88 29.02
CA ASN A 118 14.58 -8.47 29.32
C ASN A 118 13.51 -7.48 28.84
N TYR A 119 12.62 -7.87 27.93
CA TYR A 119 11.54 -7.01 27.45
C TYR A 119 10.50 -6.80 28.56
N MET A 120 10.15 -5.54 28.80
CA MET A 120 9.23 -5.12 29.87
C MET A 120 8.07 -4.27 29.33
N GLY A 121 7.88 -4.24 28.01
CA GLY A 121 6.80 -3.51 27.36
C GLY A 121 5.54 -4.37 27.15
N ASN A 122 4.52 -3.77 26.54
CA ASN A 122 3.25 -4.44 26.21
C ASN A 122 2.95 -4.43 24.70
N GLY A 123 3.93 -4.03 23.88
CA GLY A 123 3.76 -3.84 22.44
C GLY A 123 3.92 -5.11 21.60
N VAL A 124 4.21 -6.26 22.23
CA VAL A 124 4.38 -7.54 21.54
C VAL A 124 3.21 -8.45 21.89
N SER A 125 2.58 -9.02 20.86
CA SER A 125 1.63 -10.14 21.04
C SER A 125 2.09 -11.42 20.37
N ALA A 126 2.95 -11.30 19.35
CA ALA A 126 3.33 -12.35 18.44
C ALA A 126 4.77 -12.12 17.97
N VAL A 127 5.40 -13.16 17.42
CA VAL A 127 6.79 -13.10 16.94
C VAL A 127 6.88 -13.82 15.60
N LEU A 128 7.78 -13.39 14.72
CA LEU A 128 8.00 -14.05 13.43
C LEU A 128 9.35 -14.74 13.38
N PHE A 129 9.41 -15.93 12.78
CA PHE A 129 10.67 -16.58 12.44
C PHE A 129 11.01 -16.42 10.95
N ARG A 130 12.29 -16.31 10.65
CA ARG A 130 12.82 -16.13 9.28
C ARG A 130 12.21 -17.08 8.25
N ASN A 131 11.94 -18.33 8.64
CA ASN A 131 11.49 -19.36 7.72
C ASN A 131 9.97 -19.34 7.49
N GLU A 132 9.22 -18.52 8.23
CA GLU A 132 7.77 -18.35 8.12
C GLU A 132 7.38 -17.12 7.31
N ILE A 133 8.37 -16.36 6.82
CA ILE A 133 8.15 -15.16 6.02
C ILE A 133 8.37 -15.53 4.55
N ASP A 134 7.38 -15.45 3.69
CA ASP A 134 7.55 -15.65 2.24
C ASP A 134 7.02 -14.44 1.45
N PRO A 135 7.91 -13.48 1.09
CA PRO A 135 7.51 -12.29 0.33
C PRO A 135 6.91 -12.58 -1.05
N THR A 136 7.03 -13.82 -1.57
CA THR A 136 6.50 -14.19 -2.87
C THR A 136 5.06 -14.72 -2.81
N GLN A 137 4.54 -14.96 -1.60
CA GLN A 137 3.22 -15.53 -1.34
C GLN A 137 2.58 -14.85 -0.13
N THR A 138 2.45 -13.52 -0.17
CA THR A 138 1.95 -12.69 0.94
C THR A 138 0.68 -13.26 1.58
N GLY A 139 0.74 -13.55 2.87
CA GLY A 139 -0.37 -14.08 3.67
C GLY A 139 -0.85 -15.50 3.30
N HIS A 140 -0.19 -16.18 2.36
CA HIS A 140 -0.60 -17.52 1.95
C HIS A 140 -0.38 -18.51 3.09
N TRP A 141 -1.47 -19.18 3.49
CA TRP A 141 -1.47 -20.09 4.63
C TRP A 141 -0.43 -21.21 4.47
N GLY A 142 0.39 -21.39 5.50
CA GLY A 142 1.45 -22.40 5.54
C GLY A 142 2.75 -22.02 4.81
N ASP A 143 2.77 -20.93 4.04
CA ASP A 143 3.98 -20.42 3.38
C ASP A 143 4.45 -19.08 3.98
N ASP A 144 3.53 -18.15 4.27
CA ASP A 144 3.81 -16.83 4.84
C ASP A 144 2.91 -16.51 6.05
N ALA A 145 3.45 -16.65 7.27
CA ALA A 145 2.76 -16.32 8.52
C ALA A 145 2.74 -14.81 8.82
N THR A 146 3.31 -13.97 7.94
CA THR A 146 3.46 -12.53 8.20
C THR A 146 2.13 -11.83 8.49
N VAL A 147 1.09 -12.11 7.70
CA VAL A 147 -0.25 -11.51 7.91
C VAL A 147 -0.83 -11.91 9.27
N GLU A 148 -0.71 -13.19 9.64
CA GLU A 148 -1.22 -13.73 10.90
C GLU A 148 -0.58 -13.05 12.12
N GLU A 149 0.75 -13.10 12.21
CA GLU A 149 1.45 -12.60 13.40
C GLU A 149 1.34 -11.07 13.54
N VAL A 150 1.32 -10.35 12.41
CA VAL A 150 1.10 -8.91 12.40
C VAL A 150 -0.34 -8.58 12.80
N LEU A 151 -1.35 -9.29 12.29
CA LEU A 151 -2.74 -9.13 12.73
C LEU A 151 -2.91 -9.43 14.21
N HIS A 152 -2.30 -10.50 14.73
CA HIS A 152 -2.32 -10.80 16.16
C HIS A 152 -1.77 -9.63 16.99
N THR A 153 -0.66 -9.03 16.57
CA THR A 153 -0.09 -7.87 17.26
C THR A 153 -0.99 -6.65 17.17
N ILE A 154 -1.47 -6.27 15.99
CA ILE A 154 -2.36 -5.12 15.80
C ILE A 154 -3.65 -5.29 16.61
N ASN A 155 -4.26 -6.48 16.57
CA ASN A 155 -5.52 -6.75 17.23
C ASN A 155 -5.38 -6.81 18.75
N HIS A 156 -4.43 -7.58 19.25
CA HIS A 156 -4.25 -7.77 20.70
C HIS A 156 -3.78 -6.49 21.38
N VAL A 157 -2.79 -5.79 20.81
CA VAL A 157 -2.26 -4.54 21.39
C VAL A 157 -3.23 -3.39 21.19
N GLY A 158 -3.87 -3.31 20.01
CA GLY A 158 -4.74 -2.22 19.59
C GLY A 158 -6.23 -2.50 19.76
N HIS A 159 -6.85 -3.20 18.81
CA HIS A 159 -8.31 -3.35 18.70
C HIS A 159 -8.99 -3.86 20.00
N VAL A 160 -8.40 -4.84 20.68
CA VAL A 160 -8.90 -5.37 21.96
C VAL A 160 -8.94 -4.27 23.04
N SER A 161 -7.93 -3.39 23.05
CA SER A 161 -7.80 -2.28 24.00
C SER A 161 -8.81 -1.15 23.72
N ILE A 162 -9.01 -0.78 22.45
CA ILE A 162 -9.86 0.37 22.07
C ILE A 162 -11.35 0.01 21.89
N TYR A 163 -11.67 -1.23 21.51
CA TYR A 163 -13.04 -1.72 21.29
C TYR A 163 -13.37 -2.91 22.20
N THR A 164 -13.13 -2.80 23.50
CA THR A 164 -13.23 -3.92 24.46
C THR A 164 -14.60 -4.62 24.48
N ASN A 165 -15.71 -3.90 24.27
CA ASN A 165 -17.05 -4.52 24.22
C ASN A 165 -17.29 -5.36 22.95
N ILE A 166 -16.44 -5.20 21.93
CA ILE A 166 -16.53 -5.89 20.65
C ILE A 166 -15.52 -7.04 20.59
N PHE A 167 -14.26 -6.78 20.95
CA PHE A 167 -13.14 -7.73 20.82
C PHE A 167 -12.54 -8.22 22.14
N GLY A 168 -13.11 -7.88 23.30
CA GLY A 168 -12.62 -8.36 24.60
C GLY A 168 -12.43 -9.89 24.63
N LEU A 169 -11.28 -10.33 25.14
CA LEU A 169 -10.85 -11.73 25.04
C LEU A 169 -11.41 -12.62 26.16
N ALA A 170 -11.82 -12.05 27.28
CA ALA A 170 -12.35 -12.83 28.40
C ALA A 170 -13.73 -13.44 28.07
N PRO A 171 -14.11 -14.57 28.69
CA PRO A 171 -15.43 -15.17 28.47
C PRO A 171 -16.59 -14.22 28.79
N ASN A 172 -17.55 -14.12 27.88
CA ASN A 172 -18.74 -13.24 27.98
C ASN A 172 -18.39 -11.74 28.14
N SER A 173 -17.21 -11.31 27.67
CA SER A 173 -16.76 -9.93 27.81
C SER A 173 -17.12 -9.06 26.60
N SER A 174 -17.40 -9.69 25.46
CA SER A 174 -17.54 -9.01 24.17
C SER A 174 -18.44 -9.76 23.18
N ILE A 175 -18.88 -9.07 22.12
CA ILE A 175 -19.63 -9.69 21.01
C ILE A 175 -18.83 -10.85 20.40
N MET A 176 -17.53 -10.66 20.19
CA MET A 176 -16.64 -11.70 19.65
C MET A 176 -16.55 -12.91 20.57
N SER A 177 -16.44 -12.70 21.89
CA SER A 177 -16.38 -13.81 22.85
C SER A 177 -17.67 -14.63 22.85
N ASP A 178 -18.83 -13.97 22.72
CA ASP A 178 -20.13 -14.64 22.63
C ASP A 178 -20.28 -15.38 21.28
N ALA A 179 -19.77 -14.81 20.19
CA ALA A 179 -19.77 -15.42 18.86
C ALA A 179 -18.88 -16.67 18.80
N MET A 180 -17.68 -16.60 19.39
CA MET A 180 -16.76 -17.74 19.46
C MET A 180 -17.39 -18.93 20.20
N ASP A 181 -18.13 -18.69 21.27
CA ASP A 181 -18.84 -19.74 22.00
C ASP A 181 -19.92 -20.40 21.13
N ILE A 182 -20.58 -19.65 20.24
CA ILE A 182 -21.52 -20.21 19.27
C ILE A 182 -20.76 -21.03 18.20
N ALA A 183 -19.64 -20.49 17.68
CA ALA A 183 -18.82 -21.14 16.66
C ALA A 183 -18.24 -22.48 17.09
N ARG A 184 -17.97 -22.63 18.39
CA ARG A 184 -17.47 -23.88 18.99
C ARG A 184 -18.59 -24.79 19.51
N GLY A 185 -19.86 -24.42 19.33
CA GLY A 185 -21.02 -25.16 19.85
C GLY A 185 -21.17 -25.13 21.39
N GLY A 186 -20.47 -24.23 22.08
CA GLY A 186 -20.51 -24.04 23.52
C GLY A 186 -19.31 -23.26 24.06
N GLN A 187 -19.37 -22.91 25.36
CA GLN A 187 -18.28 -22.23 26.05
C GLN A 187 -17.23 -23.21 26.56
N PHE A 188 -16.00 -23.09 26.05
CA PHE A 188 -14.85 -23.90 26.45
C PHE A 188 -13.70 -22.99 26.88
N LEU A 189 -13.30 -23.09 28.16
CA LEU A 189 -12.20 -22.29 28.72
C LEU A 189 -10.81 -22.80 28.30
N GLU A 190 -10.74 -24.04 27.85
CA GLU A 190 -9.55 -24.76 27.39
C GLU A 190 -9.98 -25.60 26.18
N VAL A 191 -9.05 -26.01 25.32
CA VAL A 191 -9.34 -26.89 24.18
C VAL A 191 -10.01 -28.19 24.66
N PRO A 192 -11.25 -28.50 24.22
CA PRO A 192 -11.95 -29.71 24.61
C PRO A 192 -11.41 -30.94 23.86
N ASN A 193 -11.70 -32.13 24.39
CA ASN A 193 -11.33 -33.37 23.70
C ASN A 193 -12.00 -33.54 22.34
N ASN A 194 -13.23 -33.02 22.20
CA ASN A 194 -13.98 -32.99 20.95
C ASN A 194 -14.92 -31.78 21.02
N TYR A 195 -15.02 -31.05 19.92
CA TYR A 195 -16.07 -30.08 19.71
C TYR A 195 -17.38 -30.77 19.26
N PRO A 196 -18.55 -30.14 19.45
CA PRO A 196 -19.82 -30.57 18.88
C PRO A 196 -19.78 -30.65 17.34
N GLU A 197 -20.64 -31.48 16.73
CA GLU A 197 -20.68 -31.67 15.27
C GLU A 197 -21.19 -30.43 14.52
N GLU A 198 -21.91 -29.55 15.21
CA GLU A 198 -22.39 -28.27 14.69
C GLU A 198 -21.38 -27.11 14.78
N ALA A 199 -20.22 -27.33 15.40
CA ALA A 199 -19.16 -26.33 15.47
C ALA A 199 -18.51 -26.13 14.10
N TRP A 200 -17.98 -24.93 13.85
CA TRP A 200 -17.17 -24.62 12.67
C TRP A 200 -15.78 -24.09 13.02
N TYR A 201 -15.54 -23.82 14.31
CA TYR A 201 -14.25 -23.47 14.86
C TYR A 201 -13.78 -24.53 15.86
N HIS A 202 -12.63 -25.12 15.57
CA HIS A 202 -12.14 -26.36 16.16
C HIS A 202 -10.65 -26.26 16.55
N TYR A 203 -10.26 -25.12 17.13
CA TYR A 203 -8.86 -24.87 17.51
C TYR A 203 -8.24 -26.03 18.30
N ASP A 204 -7.05 -26.47 17.91
CA ASP A 204 -6.48 -27.75 18.37
C ASP A 204 -5.14 -27.64 19.12
N ASP A 205 -4.63 -26.42 19.36
CA ASP A 205 -3.48 -26.20 20.23
C ASP A 205 -3.88 -26.33 21.72
N TRP A 206 -3.54 -27.48 22.30
CA TRP A 206 -3.80 -27.83 23.70
C TRP A 206 -3.11 -26.95 24.74
N THR A 207 -2.20 -26.06 24.33
CA THR A 207 -1.54 -25.09 25.22
C THR A 207 -2.32 -23.78 25.36
N CYS A 208 -3.32 -23.59 24.50
CA CYS A 208 -4.11 -22.37 24.36
C CYS A 208 -5.28 -22.35 25.36
N ASP A 209 -5.39 -21.23 26.09
CA ASP A 209 -6.55 -20.93 26.94
C ASP A 209 -7.64 -20.18 26.15
N TYR A 210 -8.72 -19.77 26.83
CA TYR A 210 -9.81 -19.03 26.21
C TYR A 210 -9.35 -17.77 25.46
N GLU A 211 -8.45 -16.98 26.05
CA GLU A 211 -8.04 -15.69 25.49
C GLU A 211 -7.20 -15.90 24.22
N CYS A 212 -6.32 -16.90 24.25
CA CYS A 212 -5.59 -17.36 23.08
C CYS A 212 -6.55 -17.86 21.98
N MET A 213 -7.55 -18.69 22.29
CA MET A 213 -8.51 -19.15 21.27
C MET A 213 -9.34 -18.00 20.68
N ALA A 214 -9.60 -16.95 21.47
CA ALA A 214 -10.38 -15.80 21.06
C ALA A 214 -9.62 -14.87 20.10
N ILE A 215 -8.30 -14.68 20.29
CA ILE A 215 -7.50 -13.86 19.35
C ILE A 215 -7.30 -14.59 18.02
N GLU A 216 -7.12 -15.91 18.06
CA GLU A 216 -7.05 -16.78 16.87
C GLU A 216 -8.36 -16.78 16.09
N TYR A 217 -9.49 -16.84 16.79
CA TYR A 217 -10.81 -16.74 16.17
C TYR A 217 -11.00 -15.41 15.43
N LEU A 218 -10.51 -14.29 16.00
CA LEU A 218 -10.54 -13.00 15.33
C LEU A 218 -9.69 -13.01 14.05
N TYR A 219 -8.48 -13.58 14.11
CA TYR A 219 -7.63 -13.77 12.94
C TYR A 219 -8.37 -14.53 11.84
N TRP A 220 -8.89 -15.73 12.15
CA TRP A 220 -9.63 -16.56 11.20
C TRP A 220 -10.76 -15.78 10.53
N CYS A 221 -11.53 -15.02 11.30
CA CYS A 221 -12.62 -14.19 10.78
C CYS A 221 -12.13 -13.12 9.78
N ILE A 222 -11.09 -12.37 10.13
CA ILE A 222 -10.59 -11.26 9.30
C ILE A 222 -9.97 -11.79 8.00
N VAL A 223 -9.07 -12.78 8.07
CA VAL A 223 -8.39 -13.28 6.85
C VAL A 223 -9.31 -14.06 5.93
N THR A 224 -10.36 -14.68 6.48
CA THR A 224 -11.44 -15.28 5.67
C THR A 224 -12.19 -14.21 4.89
N ASP A 225 -12.56 -13.11 5.55
CA ASP A 225 -13.32 -12.01 4.93
C ASP A 225 -12.52 -11.33 3.82
N MET A 226 -11.20 -11.16 4.01
CA MET A 226 -10.26 -10.69 2.99
C MET A 226 -10.03 -11.71 1.84
N GLY A 227 -10.56 -12.93 1.96
CA GLY A 227 -10.45 -13.97 0.94
C GLY A 227 -9.09 -14.65 0.85
N ILE A 228 -8.21 -14.48 1.84
CA ILE A 228 -6.85 -15.05 1.86
C ILE A 228 -6.88 -16.58 1.84
N LEU A 229 -7.90 -17.18 2.46
CA LEU A 229 -8.05 -18.62 2.61
C LEU A 229 -8.84 -19.28 1.47
N ASP A 230 -9.38 -18.49 0.52
CA ASP A 230 -10.33 -18.93 -0.51
C ASP A 230 -9.65 -19.59 -1.71
N ASP A 231 -8.87 -20.64 -1.43
CA ASP A 231 -8.37 -21.55 -2.43
C ASP A 231 -8.60 -23.02 -2.03
N PRO A 232 -8.76 -23.94 -3.00
CA PRO A 232 -9.10 -25.32 -2.69
C PRO A 232 -8.07 -26.08 -1.84
N GLN A 233 -6.79 -25.73 -1.91
CA GLN A 233 -5.74 -26.39 -1.15
C GLN A 233 -5.77 -25.92 0.30
N THR A 234 -5.81 -24.60 0.52
CA THR A 234 -5.89 -24.02 1.87
C THR A 234 -7.18 -24.43 2.56
N CYS A 235 -8.34 -24.25 1.92
CA CYS A 235 -9.64 -24.70 2.45
C CYS A 235 -9.62 -26.16 2.91
N ALA A 236 -8.98 -27.06 2.14
CA ALA A 236 -8.88 -28.46 2.53
C ALA A 236 -7.89 -28.67 3.69
N GLY A 237 -6.80 -27.90 3.72
CA GLY A 237 -5.75 -27.96 4.73
C GLY A 237 -6.20 -27.50 6.11
N ILE A 238 -7.08 -26.49 6.18
CA ILE A 238 -7.55 -25.91 7.45
C ILE A 238 -8.89 -26.50 7.95
N SER A 239 -9.56 -27.33 7.15
CA SER A 239 -10.93 -27.80 7.42
C SER A 239 -11.12 -28.56 8.73
N ASN A 240 -10.05 -29.04 9.38
CA ASN A 240 -10.11 -29.65 10.71
C ASN A 240 -10.22 -28.62 11.84
N GLU A 241 -9.84 -27.37 11.59
CA GLU A 241 -9.78 -26.27 12.56
C GLU A 241 -10.79 -25.16 12.22
N TRP A 242 -10.95 -24.81 10.95
CA TRP A 242 -11.82 -23.72 10.47
C TRP A 242 -12.58 -24.13 9.21
N GLU A 243 -13.91 -24.15 9.28
CA GLU A 243 -14.74 -24.58 8.16
C GLU A 243 -15.06 -23.47 7.11
N PRO A 244 -15.40 -22.23 7.49
CA PRO A 244 -15.83 -21.23 6.52
C PRO A 244 -14.62 -20.53 5.88
N CYS A 245 -13.91 -21.21 4.98
CA CYS A 245 -12.65 -20.72 4.38
C CYS A 245 -12.80 -19.63 3.30
N SER A 246 -14.01 -19.18 2.97
CA SER A 246 -14.25 -18.14 1.95
C SER A 246 -15.20 -17.07 2.46
N PRO A 247 -15.19 -15.85 1.90
CA PRO A 247 -16.12 -14.78 2.31
C PRO A 247 -17.60 -15.21 2.23
N GLU A 248 -17.99 -15.95 1.20
CA GLU A 248 -19.37 -16.43 1.04
C GLU A 248 -19.76 -17.46 2.11
N LEU A 249 -18.84 -18.38 2.47
CA LEU A 249 -19.07 -19.32 3.56
C LEU A 249 -19.11 -18.63 4.91
N PHE A 250 -18.27 -17.62 5.12
CA PHE A 250 -18.24 -16.84 6.36
C PHE A 250 -19.52 -16.06 6.58
N GLU A 251 -19.98 -15.30 5.57
CA GLU A 251 -21.25 -14.55 5.63
C GLU A 251 -22.44 -15.44 5.98
N SER A 252 -22.47 -16.67 5.45
CA SER A 252 -23.58 -17.60 5.65
C SER A 252 -23.47 -18.46 6.91
N THR A 253 -22.28 -18.63 7.49
CA THR A 253 -22.02 -19.48 8.66
C THR A 253 -21.94 -18.66 9.95
N ASP A 254 -21.08 -17.63 9.98
CA ASP A 254 -20.81 -16.83 11.16
C ASP A 254 -21.31 -15.39 10.99
N ILE A 255 -22.64 -15.27 10.94
CA ILE A 255 -23.34 -14.00 10.66
C ILE A 255 -22.96 -12.91 11.67
N ILE A 256 -22.64 -13.29 12.92
CA ILE A 256 -22.27 -12.33 13.96
C ILE A 256 -20.89 -11.75 13.66
N MET A 257 -19.88 -12.60 13.47
CA MET A 257 -18.53 -12.09 13.20
C MET A 257 -18.40 -11.47 11.82
N HIS A 258 -19.09 -11.96 10.80
CA HIS A 258 -19.16 -11.27 9.51
C HIS A 258 -19.69 -9.85 9.66
N GLY A 259 -20.75 -9.66 10.47
CA GLY A 259 -21.28 -8.33 10.79
C GLY A 259 -20.33 -7.46 11.59
N VAL A 260 -19.51 -8.03 12.48
CA VAL A 260 -18.50 -7.31 13.27
C VAL A 260 -17.30 -6.88 12.41
N VAL A 261 -16.79 -7.80 11.58
CA VAL A 261 -15.64 -7.58 10.68
C VAL A 261 -15.96 -6.49 9.65
N ASN A 262 -17.17 -6.51 9.08
CA ASN A 262 -17.61 -5.55 8.07
C ASN A 262 -18.21 -4.26 8.68
N ASP A 263 -18.17 -4.07 10.00
CA ASP A 263 -18.64 -2.83 10.62
C ASP A 263 -17.58 -1.73 10.49
N SER A 264 -17.85 -0.76 9.62
CA SER A 264 -17.01 0.44 9.40
C SER A 264 -16.67 1.24 10.67
N ALA A 265 -17.38 1.02 11.79
CA ALA A 265 -17.06 1.65 13.07
C ALA A 265 -15.74 1.16 13.69
N HIS A 266 -15.29 -0.06 13.38
CA HIS A 266 -14.09 -0.67 13.96
C HIS A 266 -12.89 -0.68 13.01
N LYS A 267 -13.10 -0.32 11.74
CA LYS A 267 -12.04 -0.13 10.72
C LYS A 267 -11.03 -1.28 10.65
N LEU A 268 -11.52 -2.52 10.76
CA LEU A 268 -10.70 -3.69 10.47
C LEU A 268 -10.32 -3.70 8.98
N PRO A 269 -9.13 -4.23 8.62
CA PRO A 269 -8.70 -4.30 7.23
C PRO A 269 -9.68 -5.15 6.40
N GLN A 270 -9.93 -4.73 5.17
CA GLN A 270 -10.89 -5.35 4.24
C GLN A 270 -10.22 -5.86 2.96
N SER A 271 -9.06 -5.31 2.61
CA SER A 271 -8.22 -5.76 1.49
C SER A 271 -7.07 -6.61 2.02
N ALA A 272 -6.86 -7.78 1.42
CA ALA A 272 -5.70 -8.62 1.71
C ALA A 272 -4.40 -7.92 1.33
N PRO A 273 -3.36 -7.94 2.20
CA PRO A 273 -2.05 -7.43 1.83
C PRO A 273 -1.46 -8.20 0.65
N ASP A 274 -0.80 -7.49 -0.26
CA ASP A 274 -0.03 -8.07 -1.35
C ASP A 274 1.49 -7.91 -1.15
N GLY A 275 1.91 -7.17 -0.11
CA GLY A 275 3.30 -7.00 0.28
C GLY A 275 3.97 -5.82 -0.41
N ASN A 276 3.23 -5.03 -1.21
CA ASN A 276 3.66 -3.77 -1.78
C ASN A 276 3.09 -2.63 -0.94
N TYR A 277 3.94 -1.68 -0.57
CA TYR A 277 3.49 -0.50 0.15
C TYR A 277 4.35 0.71 -0.19
N CYS A 278 3.80 1.56 -1.04
CA CYS A 278 4.43 2.78 -1.54
C CYS A 278 3.37 3.88 -1.66
N PRO A 279 2.88 4.42 -0.52
CA PRO A 279 1.88 5.46 -0.54
C PRO A 279 2.42 6.66 -1.33
N GLN A 280 1.58 7.22 -2.19
CA GLN A 280 1.98 8.40 -2.95
C GLN A 280 2.07 9.61 -2.01
N ASP A 281 3.18 10.34 -2.07
CA ASP A 281 3.34 11.56 -1.29
C ASP A 281 2.20 12.55 -1.60
N ILE A 282 1.49 13.01 -0.57
CA ILE A 282 0.61 14.19 -0.72
C ILE A 282 1.49 15.44 -0.75
N LEU A 283 1.53 16.10 -1.89
CA LEU A 283 2.34 17.28 -2.12
C LEU A 283 1.49 18.54 -2.11
N SER A 284 2.05 19.62 -1.58
CA SER A 284 1.50 20.97 -1.65
C SER A 284 2.31 21.83 -2.63
N VAL A 285 1.79 22.06 -3.83
CA VAL A 285 2.45 22.84 -4.90
C VAL A 285 1.84 24.24 -4.96
N ASN A 286 2.67 25.28 -4.82
CA ASN A 286 2.23 26.67 -4.99
C ASN A 286 2.49 27.15 -6.41
N ILE A 287 1.42 27.51 -7.13
CA ILE A 287 1.47 27.95 -8.52
C ILE A 287 1.19 29.45 -8.57
N GLY A 288 2.18 30.22 -9.01
CA GLY A 288 2.03 31.64 -9.28
C GLY A 288 1.52 31.91 -10.70
N TYR A 289 0.55 32.80 -10.84
CA TYR A 289 0.03 33.25 -12.13
C TYR A 289 0.03 34.78 -12.23
N ASN A 290 0.19 35.29 -13.45
CA ASN A 290 0.13 36.71 -13.76
C ASN A 290 -1.30 37.12 -14.10
N SER A 291 -1.57 38.43 -14.12
CA SER A 291 -2.79 38.91 -14.78
C SER A 291 -2.71 38.62 -16.28
N ASN A 292 -3.88 38.48 -16.91
CA ASN A 292 -4.07 38.09 -18.30
C ASN A 292 -3.73 36.61 -18.56
N TRP A 293 -3.34 36.27 -19.79
CA TRP A 293 -3.08 34.91 -20.23
C TRP A 293 -1.83 34.30 -19.58
N ASN A 294 -1.95 33.05 -19.12
CA ASN A 294 -0.86 32.24 -18.57
C ASN A 294 -0.87 30.85 -19.20
N LEU A 295 0.30 30.20 -19.20
CA LEU A 295 0.41 28.78 -19.48
C LEU A 295 0.42 28.00 -18.16
N VAL A 296 -0.57 27.15 -17.98
CA VAL A 296 -0.79 26.35 -16.76
C VAL A 296 -0.85 24.87 -17.08
N GLY A 297 -0.69 24.04 -16.05
CA GLY A 297 -0.86 22.60 -16.11
C GLY A 297 -1.25 22.04 -14.75
N LEU A 298 -1.45 20.72 -14.68
CA LEU A 298 -1.87 20.03 -13.46
C LEU A 298 -0.70 19.21 -12.89
N PRO A 299 -0.07 19.64 -11.78
CA PRO A 299 1.13 19.01 -11.26
C PRO A 299 0.89 17.91 -10.25
N VAL A 300 -0.30 17.79 -9.67
CA VAL A 300 -0.64 16.81 -8.63
C VAL A 300 -1.88 16.03 -9.04
N VAL A 301 -1.97 14.76 -8.64
CA VAL A 301 -3.16 13.92 -8.87
C VAL A 301 -4.24 14.32 -7.88
N MET A 302 -5.45 14.56 -8.39
CA MET A 302 -6.61 14.99 -7.60
C MET A 302 -7.93 14.49 -8.21
N ASP A 303 -8.97 14.42 -7.38
CA ASP A 303 -10.27 13.85 -7.76
C ASP A 303 -11.05 14.70 -8.77
N ASP A 304 -10.98 16.03 -8.64
CA ASP A 304 -11.75 16.96 -9.47
C ASP A 304 -10.82 17.88 -10.27
N PRO A 305 -10.57 17.56 -11.56
CA PRO A 305 -9.68 18.32 -12.41
C PRO A 305 -10.32 19.57 -13.03
N ASN A 306 -11.51 20.00 -12.56
CA ASN A 306 -12.17 21.16 -13.12
C ASN A 306 -11.37 22.46 -12.90
N TYR A 307 -11.20 23.27 -13.95
CA TYR A 307 -10.33 24.45 -13.84
C TYR A 307 -10.86 25.53 -12.90
N LEU A 308 -12.17 25.61 -12.63
CA LEU A 308 -12.72 26.55 -11.65
C LEU A 308 -12.55 26.07 -10.21
N ILE A 309 -12.32 24.77 -10.01
CA ILE A 309 -11.97 24.21 -8.70
C ILE A 309 -10.48 24.40 -8.45
N ILE A 310 -9.65 24.11 -9.46
CA ILE A 310 -8.19 24.25 -9.39
C ILE A 310 -7.77 25.73 -9.37
N PHE A 311 -8.37 26.57 -10.21
CA PHE A 311 -8.04 27.98 -10.37
C PHE A 311 -9.30 28.86 -10.21
N PRO A 312 -9.83 29.02 -8.98
CA PRO A 312 -11.11 29.71 -8.74
C PRO A 312 -11.11 31.20 -9.10
N GLU A 313 -9.94 31.83 -9.17
CA GLU A 313 -9.77 33.24 -9.56
C GLU A 313 -9.57 33.43 -11.08
N SER A 314 -9.65 32.34 -11.85
CA SER A 314 -9.59 32.41 -13.32
C SER A 314 -10.88 32.97 -13.93
N ILE A 315 -10.78 33.47 -15.15
CA ILE A 315 -11.94 33.98 -15.89
C ILE A 315 -12.67 32.79 -16.53
N GLU A 316 -13.99 32.73 -16.35
CA GLU A 316 -14.82 31.69 -16.95
C GLU A 316 -14.67 31.60 -18.48
N GLU A 317 -14.77 30.39 -19.04
CA GLU A 317 -14.67 30.13 -20.49
C GLU A 317 -13.31 30.51 -21.12
N THR A 318 -12.23 30.50 -20.32
CA THR A 318 -10.88 30.84 -20.79
C THR A 318 -9.84 29.72 -20.72
N LEU A 319 -10.23 28.49 -20.37
CA LEU A 319 -9.33 27.34 -20.46
C LEU A 319 -9.25 26.83 -21.91
N TYR A 320 -8.05 26.82 -22.50
CA TYR A 320 -7.81 26.30 -23.85
C TYR A 320 -6.59 25.37 -23.92
N SER A 321 -6.80 24.15 -24.42
CA SER A 321 -5.74 23.24 -24.85
C SER A 321 -5.30 23.55 -26.30
N PHE A 322 -4.31 22.82 -26.81
CA PHE A 322 -3.88 22.93 -28.21
C PHE A 322 -3.82 21.55 -28.89
N ASP A 323 -4.69 21.34 -29.87
CA ASP A 323 -4.63 20.20 -30.81
C ASP A 323 -4.88 20.71 -32.24
N SER A 324 -3.81 20.99 -32.97
CA SER A 324 -3.85 21.61 -34.31
C SER A 324 -4.58 22.98 -34.38
N GLY A 325 -4.93 23.54 -33.22
CA GLY A 325 -5.74 24.72 -33.00
C GLY A 325 -6.13 24.79 -31.52
N TYR A 326 -6.68 25.93 -31.09
CA TYR A 326 -7.15 26.07 -29.70
C TYR A 326 -8.49 25.36 -29.53
N VAL A 327 -8.57 24.51 -28.52
CA VAL A 327 -9.79 23.80 -28.13
C VAL A 327 -10.16 24.28 -26.73
N GLN A 328 -11.41 24.69 -26.54
CA GLN A 328 -11.90 25.13 -25.23
C GLN A 328 -12.19 23.90 -24.38
N GLU A 329 -11.74 23.93 -23.13
CA GLU A 329 -11.85 22.80 -22.20
C GLU A 329 -12.53 23.23 -20.89
N ILE A 330 -12.93 22.26 -20.08
CA ILE A 330 -13.46 22.48 -18.72
C ILE A 330 -12.63 21.79 -17.64
N ASP A 331 -11.88 20.76 -18.01
CA ASP A 331 -11.07 19.96 -17.10
C ASP A 331 -9.62 19.93 -17.59
N LEU A 332 -8.67 19.90 -16.66
CA LEU A 332 -7.26 19.70 -16.96
C LEU A 332 -6.94 18.21 -17.04
N SER A 333 -6.07 17.84 -17.97
CA SER A 333 -5.50 16.50 -18.10
C SER A 333 -4.02 16.54 -17.75
N TYR A 334 -3.54 15.52 -17.04
CA TYR A 334 -2.13 15.39 -16.69
C TYR A 334 -1.25 15.37 -17.95
N GLY A 335 -0.10 16.05 -17.89
CA GLY A 335 0.83 16.19 -19.01
C GLY A 335 0.39 17.15 -20.13
N SER A 336 -0.86 17.63 -20.11
CA SER A 336 -1.34 18.64 -21.06
C SER A 336 -1.14 20.05 -20.50
N GLY A 337 -0.64 20.95 -21.35
CA GLY A 337 -0.57 22.37 -21.01
C GLY A 337 -1.79 23.13 -21.53
N TYR A 338 -2.13 24.22 -20.86
CA TYR A 338 -3.32 25.01 -21.16
C TYR A 338 -3.03 26.50 -21.13
N TRP A 339 -3.74 27.25 -21.98
CA TRP A 339 -3.94 28.68 -21.75
C TRP A 339 -5.06 28.88 -20.75
N LEU A 340 -4.84 29.74 -19.76
CA LEU A 340 -5.86 30.18 -18.83
C LEU A 340 -5.68 31.66 -18.53
N ARG A 341 -6.79 32.40 -18.38
CA ARG A 341 -6.76 33.85 -18.19
C ARG A 341 -7.21 34.25 -16.79
N PHE A 342 -6.51 35.22 -16.21
CA PHE A 342 -6.81 35.78 -14.90
C PHE A 342 -7.00 37.29 -14.98
N GLU A 343 -7.82 37.86 -14.11
CA GLU A 343 -7.97 39.33 -14.03
C GLU A 343 -6.78 39.97 -13.31
N ASN A 344 -6.31 39.33 -12.23
CA ASN A 344 -5.22 39.80 -11.38
C ASN A 344 -4.10 38.74 -11.32
N TYR A 345 -2.88 39.18 -10.98
CA TYR A 345 -1.83 38.23 -10.60
C TYR A 345 -2.14 37.65 -9.22
N GLY A 346 -1.67 36.43 -8.96
CA GLY A 346 -1.96 35.74 -7.72
C GLY A 346 -1.22 34.41 -7.62
N THR A 347 -1.64 33.61 -6.66
CA THR A 347 -1.12 32.27 -6.42
C THR A 347 -2.27 31.36 -6.05
N VAL A 348 -2.19 30.09 -6.45
CA VAL A 348 -3.02 29.03 -5.90
C VAL A 348 -2.13 27.95 -5.31
N THR A 349 -2.58 27.32 -4.23
CA THR A 349 -1.92 26.14 -3.66
C THR A 349 -2.76 24.92 -4.01
N LEU A 350 -2.15 23.96 -4.70
CA LEU A 350 -2.76 22.68 -5.00
C LEU A 350 -2.21 21.63 -4.03
N VAL A 351 -3.10 20.80 -3.50
CA VAL A 351 -2.76 19.68 -2.63
C VAL A 351 -3.32 18.41 -3.29
N GLY A 352 -2.48 17.41 -3.46
CA GLY A 352 -2.84 16.14 -4.09
C GLY A 352 -1.65 15.19 -4.14
N TYR A 353 -1.84 13.98 -4.65
CA TYR A 353 -0.78 12.98 -4.71
C TYR A 353 0.29 13.35 -5.74
N GLY A 354 1.53 12.97 -5.44
CA GLY A 354 2.70 13.25 -6.26
C GLY A 354 2.65 12.59 -7.63
N LEU A 355 2.68 13.39 -8.68
CA LEU A 355 2.82 12.95 -10.06
C LEU A 355 4.30 12.78 -10.38
N ASN A 356 4.82 11.56 -10.22
CA ASN A 356 6.23 11.20 -10.37
C ASN A 356 6.65 10.78 -11.79
N GLN A 357 5.69 10.36 -12.61
CA GLN A 357 5.94 9.94 -13.98
C GLN A 357 4.80 10.38 -14.90
N LEU A 358 5.15 10.73 -16.15
CA LEU A 358 4.20 11.00 -17.21
C LEU A 358 4.70 10.42 -18.54
N ILE A 359 3.78 9.79 -19.28
CA ILE A 359 3.97 9.44 -20.68
C ILE A 359 3.08 10.38 -21.49
N ILE A 360 3.68 11.17 -22.39
CA ILE A 360 2.98 12.22 -23.13
C ILE A 360 3.03 11.90 -24.62
N ASP A 361 1.87 11.71 -25.23
CA ASP A 361 1.69 11.61 -26.67
C ASP A 361 1.81 12.98 -27.35
N LEU A 362 2.65 13.08 -28.38
CA LEU A 362 2.91 14.31 -29.11
C LEU A 362 2.56 14.16 -30.58
N ASN A 363 1.90 15.19 -31.11
CA ASN A 363 1.63 15.34 -32.54
C ASN A 363 2.81 16.01 -33.25
N GLN A 364 3.00 15.71 -34.54
CA GLN A 364 4.01 16.42 -35.34
C GLN A 364 3.75 17.94 -35.32
N GLY A 365 4.77 18.72 -35.00
CA GLY A 365 4.65 20.18 -34.90
C GLY A 365 4.67 20.67 -33.45
N TRP A 366 3.89 21.70 -33.16
CA TRP A 366 3.82 22.31 -31.83
C TRP A 366 2.81 21.57 -30.95
N ASN A 367 3.18 21.31 -29.71
CA ASN A 367 2.34 20.74 -28.68
C ASN A 367 2.44 21.61 -27.42
N LEU A 368 1.37 21.61 -26.63
CA LEU A 368 1.32 22.31 -25.35
C LEU A 368 1.26 21.28 -24.23
N ILE A 369 2.32 21.21 -23.42
CA ILE A 369 2.52 20.17 -22.39
C ILE A 369 2.64 20.79 -20.99
N SER A 370 2.54 19.97 -19.96
CA SER A 370 2.88 20.32 -18.57
C SER A 370 3.79 19.27 -17.92
N GLY A 371 4.44 19.64 -16.81
CA GLY A 371 5.38 18.79 -16.07
C GLY A 371 4.76 17.95 -14.94
N LEU A 372 5.66 17.39 -14.13
CA LEU A 372 5.41 16.59 -12.93
C LEU A 372 5.11 17.46 -11.69
N SER A 373 4.96 16.82 -10.52
CA SER A 373 4.95 17.53 -9.23
C SER A 373 6.29 18.16 -8.85
N TYR A 374 7.37 17.77 -9.53
CA TYR A 374 8.74 18.20 -9.29
C TYR A 374 9.32 18.89 -10.52
N THR A 375 10.31 19.74 -10.32
CA THR A 375 11.01 20.42 -11.41
C THR A 375 11.79 19.40 -12.25
N VAL A 376 11.55 19.37 -13.57
CA VAL A 376 12.23 18.45 -14.51
C VAL A 376 13.20 19.24 -15.39
N GLU A 377 14.48 18.85 -15.42
CA GLU A 377 15.44 19.38 -16.40
C GLU A 377 15.08 18.94 -17.82
N ILE A 378 15.08 19.85 -18.80
CA ILE A 378 14.71 19.49 -20.19
C ILE A 378 15.60 18.39 -20.80
N ASN A 379 16.83 18.24 -20.30
CA ASN A 379 17.76 17.21 -20.76
C ASN A 379 17.50 15.84 -20.12
N ALA A 380 16.67 15.77 -19.08
CA ALA A 380 16.23 14.53 -18.44
C ALA A 380 14.96 13.95 -19.08
N ILE A 381 14.35 14.66 -20.04
CA ILE A 381 13.18 14.17 -20.77
C ILE A 381 13.56 12.91 -21.56
N GLY A 382 12.85 11.81 -21.30
CA GLY A 382 12.99 10.56 -22.04
C GLY A 382 12.46 10.70 -23.46
N ASP A 383 13.35 10.91 -24.42
CA ASP A 383 13.07 11.01 -25.85
C ASP A 383 13.82 9.92 -26.62
N ASN A 384 13.36 8.67 -26.49
CA ASN A 384 14.01 7.50 -27.09
C ASN A 384 14.06 7.55 -28.62
N ASP A 385 13.08 8.19 -29.25
CA ASP A 385 12.96 8.31 -30.69
C ASP A 385 13.62 9.59 -31.25
N GLY A 386 14.13 10.47 -30.38
CA GLY A 386 14.78 11.72 -30.78
C GLY A 386 13.85 12.67 -31.53
N ILE A 387 12.58 12.73 -31.16
CA ILE A 387 11.55 13.51 -31.86
C ILE A 387 11.58 14.99 -31.48
N ILE A 388 12.13 15.37 -30.32
CA ILE A 388 12.15 16.75 -29.84
C ILE A 388 13.10 17.60 -30.69
N VAL A 389 12.61 18.75 -31.16
CA VAL A 389 13.47 19.74 -31.83
C VAL A 389 14.20 20.55 -30.76
N SER A 390 15.53 20.41 -30.71
CA SER A 390 16.37 21.10 -29.71
C SER A 390 16.14 22.62 -29.68
N GLY A 391 16.06 23.18 -28.47
CA GLY A 391 15.85 24.62 -28.24
C GLY A 391 14.45 25.12 -28.59
N THR A 392 13.44 24.23 -28.57
CA THR A 392 12.04 24.57 -28.85
C THR A 392 11.11 24.46 -27.65
N ILE A 393 11.64 24.33 -26.44
CA ILE A 393 10.85 24.29 -25.22
C ILE A 393 10.70 25.72 -24.69
N TYR A 394 9.49 26.28 -24.77
CA TYR A 394 9.21 27.66 -24.40
C TYR A 394 8.16 27.75 -23.30
N GLY A 395 8.47 28.49 -22.24
CA GLY A 395 7.49 28.98 -21.28
C GLY A 395 6.91 30.32 -21.71
N PHE A 396 5.87 30.77 -20.99
CA PHE A 396 5.28 32.10 -21.16
C PHE A 396 5.20 32.83 -19.82
N GLY A 397 5.69 34.07 -19.78
CA GLY A 397 5.66 34.90 -18.57
C GLY A 397 5.47 36.38 -18.88
N SER A 398 5.79 37.24 -17.91
CA SER A 398 5.59 38.70 -18.01
C SER A 398 6.34 39.37 -19.18
N GLY A 399 7.45 38.76 -19.65
CA GLY A 399 8.21 39.20 -20.82
C GLY A 399 7.76 38.59 -22.16
N GLY A 400 6.72 37.76 -22.17
CA GLY A 400 6.32 36.94 -23.32
C GLY A 400 6.99 35.57 -23.31
N TYR A 401 7.26 35.03 -24.50
CA TYR A 401 7.89 33.72 -24.66
C TYR A 401 9.39 33.76 -24.38
N SER A 402 9.88 32.77 -23.63
CA SER A 402 11.30 32.52 -23.39
C SER A 402 11.59 31.03 -23.42
N ASN A 403 12.78 30.65 -23.87
CA ASN A 403 13.23 29.26 -23.75
C ASN A 403 13.29 28.88 -22.26
N SER A 404 12.94 27.64 -21.96
CA SER A 404 13.03 27.09 -20.61
C SER A 404 14.12 26.01 -20.55
N GLU A 405 14.85 25.97 -19.45
CA GLU A 405 15.78 24.87 -19.11
C GLU A 405 15.12 23.83 -18.19
N TYR A 406 13.96 24.18 -17.63
CA TYR A 406 13.23 23.38 -16.66
C TYR A 406 11.72 23.37 -16.97
N LEU A 407 11.05 22.27 -16.69
CA LEU A 407 9.61 22.19 -16.57
C LEU A 407 9.26 22.34 -15.08
N GLU A 408 8.67 23.47 -14.71
CA GLU A 408 8.28 23.76 -13.33
C GLU A 408 6.87 23.22 -13.04
N PRO A 409 6.62 22.73 -11.82
CA PRO A 409 5.31 22.23 -11.43
C PRO A 409 4.19 23.26 -11.65
N GLY A 410 3.11 22.84 -12.29
CA GLY A 410 1.91 23.65 -12.52
C GLY A 410 1.99 24.61 -13.70
N MET A 411 3.12 24.63 -14.41
CA MET A 411 3.34 25.50 -15.57
C MET A 411 3.19 24.73 -16.88
N GLY A 412 2.66 25.43 -17.91
CA GLY A 412 2.56 24.90 -19.27
C GLY A 412 3.73 25.34 -20.15
N TYR A 413 4.11 24.49 -21.11
CA TYR A 413 5.25 24.69 -22.01
C TYR A 413 4.91 24.31 -23.45
N TRP A 414 5.33 25.15 -24.38
CA TRP A 414 5.34 24.78 -25.79
C TRP A 414 6.54 23.91 -26.09
N ILE A 415 6.34 22.83 -26.82
CA ILE A 415 7.39 21.97 -27.35
C ILE A 415 7.14 21.70 -28.83
N ARG A 416 8.21 21.64 -29.64
CA ARG A 416 8.10 21.25 -31.05
C ARG A 416 8.74 19.91 -31.30
N VAL A 417 8.03 19.01 -31.98
CA VAL A 417 8.55 17.70 -32.42
C VAL A 417 8.54 17.56 -33.94
N ASN A 418 9.46 16.75 -34.47
CA ASN A 418 9.66 16.55 -35.90
C ASN A 418 8.74 15.46 -36.50
N SER A 419 8.21 14.56 -35.67
CA SER A 419 7.37 13.41 -35.98
C SER A 419 6.44 13.13 -34.79
N PRO A 420 5.27 12.48 -34.97
CA PRO A 420 4.46 12.04 -33.84
C PRO A 420 5.19 10.96 -33.03
N GLY A 421 4.96 10.89 -31.73
CA GLY A 421 5.56 9.90 -30.84
C GLY A 421 5.33 10.23 -29.37
N ILE A 422 6.00 9.50 -28.49
CA ILE A 422 5.87 9.66 -27.03
C ILE A 422 7.14 10.21 -26.42
N ILE A 423 6.99 10.98 -25.35
CA ILE A 423 8.09 11.33 -24.43
C ILE A 423 7.72 10.89 -23.02
N THR A 424 8.73 10.61 -22.20
CA THR A 424 8.55 10.26 -20.79
C THR A 424 9.18 11.32 -19.90
N LEU A 425 8.45 11.77 -18.89
CA LEU A 425 8.98 12.54 -17.77
C LEU A 425 9.03 11.62 -16.55
N GLU A 426 10.16 11.56 -15.86
CA GLU A 426 10.36 10.77 -14.64
C GLU A 426 11.12 11.61 -13.62
N ASN A 427 10.68 11.57 -12.36
CA ASN A 427 11.46 12.02 -11.21
C ASN A 427 12.29 10.83 -10.71
N TYR A 428 13.62 11.00 -10.64
CA TYR A 428 14.58 9.96 -10.22
C TYR A 428 15.05 10.15 -8.79
#